data_AF-A0A1E5SZ58-F1
#
_entry.id   AF-A0A1E5SZ58-F1
#
_cell.length_a   1.000
_cell.length_b   1.000
_cell.length_c   1.000
_cell.angle_alpha   90.00
_cell.angle_beta   90.00
_cell.angle_gamma   90.00
#
_symmetry.space_group_name_H-M   'P 1'
#
loop_
_entity.id
_entity.type
_entity.pdbx_description
1 polymer ?
#
loop_
_entity_poly.entity_id
_entity_poly.type
_entity_poly.pdbx_seq_one_letter_code
_entity_poly.pdbx_strand_id
1 'polypeptide(L)'
;MVKLFLQGEPLYMTALSMILVFIISFCLIEIKPRQISIKRITVNDQRLKTIKSLGLFALIFGLFTQFLGLYGALQAIEIWGQVESKHLFDGIGISFIPMGYGLIIFLTSRIIIYGVTKRIRLQG
;
A
#
# COMPACT_ATOMS: atom_id res chain seq x y z
N MET A 1 -6.76 -15.61 -2.53
CA MET A 1 -6.68 -14.20 -2.09
C MET A 1 -7.07 -14.03 -0.63
N VAL A 2 -8.25 -14.47 -0.20
CA VAL A 2 -8.64 -14.44 1.24
C VAL A 2 -7.64 -15.17 2.14
N LYS A 3 -7.07 -16.30 1.68
CA LYS A 3 -6.02 -17.02 2.43
C LYS A 3 -4.77 -16.19 2.69
N LEU A 4 -4.30 -15.41 1.71
CA LEU A 4 -3.13 -14.52 1.85
C LEU A 4 -3.43 -13.34 2.79
N PHE A 5 -4.67 -12.84 2.75
CA PHE A 5 -5.13 -11.78 3.65
C PHE A 5 -5.19 -12.26 5.10
N LEU A 6 -5.67 -13.48 5.33
CA LEU A 6 -5.72 -14.09 6.66
C LEU A 6 -4.32 -14.45 7.17
N GLN A 7 -3.41 -14.82 6.27
CA GLN A 7 -2.03 -15.16 6.62
C GLN A 7 -1.20 -13.92 6.95
N GLY A 8 -1.28 -12.86 6.15
CA GLY A 8 -0.45 -11.65 6.32
C GLY A 8 -0.88 -10.72 7.47
N GLU A 9 -1.35 -11.30 8.58
CA GLU A 9 -1.92 -10.64 9.75
C GLU A 9 -3.12 -9.75 9.42
N PRO A 10 -4.36 -10.20 9.72
CA PRO A 10 -5.59 -9.54 9.28
C PRO A 10 -5.67 -8.04 9.64
N LEU A 11 -5.07 -7.64 10.75
CA LEU A 11 -5.04 -6.26 11.22
C LEU A 11 -4.28 -5.35 10.24
N TYR A 12 -3.09 -5.75 9.80
CA TYR A 12 -2.26 -4.97 8.89
C TYR A 12 -2.86 -4.93 7.48
N MET A 13 -3.38 -6.07 7.03
CA MET A 13 -4.03 -6.20 5.74
C MET A 13 -5.29 -5.35 5.62
N THR A 14 -6.06 -5.24 6.71
CA THR A 14 -7.25 -4.37 6.76
C THR A 14 -6.86 -2.90 6.64
N ALA A 15 -5.83 -2.46 7.38
CA ALA A 15 -5.34 -1.09 7.32
C ALA A 15 -4.85 -0.71 5.90
N LEU A 16 -4.06 -1.59 5.26
CA LEU A 16 -3.60 -1.38 3.89
C LEU A 16 -4.76 -1.37 2.88
N SER A 17 -5.76 -2.23 3.07
CA SER A 17 -6.92 -2.29 2.18
C SER A 17 -7.80 -1.04 2.28
N MET A 18 -7.93 -0.42 3.46
CA MET A 18 -8.61 0.87 3.60
C MET A 18 -7.91 1.97 2.79
N ILE A 19 -6.58 2.01 2.83
CA ILE A 19 -5.79 2.97 2.03
C ILE A 19 -6.01 2.72 0.53
N LEU A 20 -6.00 1.46 0.11
CA LEU A 20 -6.26 1.08 -1.29
C LEU A 20 -7.64 1.53 -1.74
N VAL A 21 -8.69 1.27 -0.95
CA VAL A 21 -10.07 1.70 -1.26
C VAL A 21 -10.16 3.22 -1.38
N PHE A 22 -9.46 3.97 -0.53
CA PHE A 22 -9.41 5.42 -0.60
C PHE A 22 -8.77 5.92 -1.91
N ILE A 23 -7.64 5.32 -2.31
CA ILE A 23 -6.95 5.65 -3.57
C ILE A 23 -7.82 5.29 -4.78
N ILE A 24 -8.49 4.12 -4.77
CA ILE A 24 -9.38 3.69 -5.86
C ILE A 24 -10.59 4.62 -5.96
N SER A 25 -11.21 4.98 -4.84
CA SER A 25 -12.35 5.91 -4.81
C SER A 25 -11.99 7.24 -5.47
N PHE A 26 -10.79 7.74 -5.18
CA PHE A 26 -10.24 8.93 -5.83
C PHE A 26 -10.03 8.73 -7.34
N CYS A 27 -9.46 7.59 -7.73
CA CYS A 27 -9.24 7.25 -9.13
C CYS A 27 -10.55 7.23 -9.93
N LEU A 28 -11.62 6.65 -9.38
CA LEU A 28 -12.94 6.58 -10.05
C LEU A 28 -13.58 7.97 -10.25
N ILE A 29 -13.36 8.90 -9.31
CA ILE A 29 -13.86 10.28 -9.42
C ILE A 29 -13.15 11.01 -10.58
N GLU A 30 -11.85 10.79 -10.75
CA GLU A 30 -11.03 11.44 -11.78
C GLU A 30 -11.21 10.81 -13.19
N ILE A 31 -11.69 9.56 -13.30
CA ILE A 31 -11.92 8.89 -14.59
C ILE A 31 -13.24 9.29 -15.24
N LYS A 32 -14.23 9.77 -14.49
CA LYS A 32 -15.52 10.20 -15.08
C LYS A 32 -15.26 11.38 -16.04
N PRO A 33 -15.61 11.28 -17.34
CA PRO A 33 -15.48 12.39 -18.28
C PRO A 33 -16.59 13.40 -17.97
N ARG A 34 -16.44 14.16 -16.89
CA ARG A 34 -17.43 15.15 -16.50
C ARG A 34 -17.07 16.47 -17.17
N GLN A 35 -17.83 16.75 -18.22
CA GLN A 35 -18.02 18.04 -18.88
C GLN A 35 -18.59 19.09 -17.91
N ILE A 36 -17.93 19.30 -16.77
CA ILE A 36 -18.25 20.28 -15.74
C ILE A 36 -16.96 21.03 -15.47
N SER A 37 -16.98 22.27 -15.97
CA SER A 37 -16.10 23.39 -15.70
C SER A 37 -14.68 23.02 -15.26
N ILE A 38 -13.75 23.19 -16.19
CA ILE A 38 -12.30 23.19 -16.03
C ILE A 38 -11.90 24.16 -14.90
N LYS A 39 -12.16 23.80 -13.64
CA LYS A 39 -11.41 24.34 -12.51
C LYS A 39 -10.09 23.60 -12.59
N ARG A 40 -9.16 24.18 -13.36
CA ARG A 40 -7.86 23.60 -13.73
C ARG A 40 -7.31 22.78 -12.58
N ILE A 41 -7.39 21.44 -12.70
CA ILE A 41 -6.60 20.55 -11.87
C ILE A 41 -5.16 20.91 -12.22
N THR A 42 -4.53 21.64 -11.33
CA THR A 42 -3.14 22.06 -11.48
C THR A 42 -2.26 20.96 -10.90
N VAL A 43 -1.01 20.87 -11.34
CA VAL A 43 -0.04 19.91 -10.78
C VAL A 43 0.16 20.10 -9.27
N ASN A 44 -0.23 21.26 -8.74
CA ASN A 44 -0.22 21.59 -7.32
C ASN A 44 -1.51 21.19 -6.55
N ASP A 45 -2.42 20.44 -7.18
CA ASP A 45 -3.66 20.02 -6.54
C ASP A 45 -3.36 19.20 -5.27
N GLN A 46 -3.91 19.66 -4.15
CA GLN A 46 -3.75 19.04 -2.85
C GLN A 46 -4.16 17.56 -2.88
N ARG A 47 -5.14 17.20 -3.71
CA ARG A 47 -5.63 15.83 -3.89
C ARG A 47 -4.55 14.90 -4.44
N LEU A 48 -3.81 15.33 -5.46
CA LEU A 48 -2.72 14.56 -6.06
C LEU A 48 -1.57 14.37 -5.06
N LYS A 49 -1.27 15.39 -4.25
CA LYS A 49 -0.30 15.28 -3.15
C LYS A 49 -0.75 14.29 -2.09
N THR A 50 -2.03 14.30 -1.71
CA THR A 50 -2.59 13.33 -0.76
C THR A 50 -2.47 11.91 -1.27
N ILE A 51 -2.83 11.63 -2.53
CA ILE A 51 -2.68 10.28 -3.12
C ILE A 51 -1.21 9.83 -3.12
N LYS A 52 -0.27 10.75 -3.42
CA LYS A 52 1.17 10.47 -3.39
C LYS A 52 1.64 10.11 -1.99
N SER A 53 1.21 10.88 -1.00
CA SER A 53 1.56 10.67 0.40
C SER A 53 0.95 9.40 0.96
N LEU A 54 -0.31 9.09 0.64
CA LEU A 54 -0.99 7.85 1.05
C LEU A 54 -0.36 6.61 0.43
N GLY A 55 0.00 6.66 -0.85
CA GLY A 55 0.74 5.58 -1.49
C GLY A 55 2.09 5.34 -0.80
N LEU A 56 2.83 6.42 -0.49
CA LEU A 56 4.11 6.32 0.23
C LEU A 56 3.91 5.76 1.65
N PHE A 57 2.86 6.21 2.34
CA PHE A 57 2.50 5.71 3.65
C PHE A 57 2.20 4.20 3.61
N ALA A 58 1.47 3.71 2.61
CA ALA A 58 1.21 2.28 2.46
C ALA A 58 2.50 1.45 2.33
N LEU A 59 3.49 1.94 1.59
CA LEU A 59 4.80 1.30 1.48
C LEU A 59 5.54 1.29 2.83
N ILE A 60 5.61 2.44 3.51
CA ILE A 60 6.28 2.57 4.81
C ILE A 60 5.59 1.69 5.85
N PHE A 61 4.26 1.63 5.85
CA PHE A 61 3.48 0.78 6.74
C PHE A 61 3.73 -0.71 6.45
N GLY A 62 3.78 -1.11 5.17
CA GLY A 62 4.17 -2.47 4.78
C GLY A 62 5.58 -2.85 5.29
N LEU A 63 6.56 -1.95 5.15
CA LEU A 63 7.90 -2.14 5.70
C LEU A 63 7.89 -2.24 7.23
N PHE A 64 7.11 -1.39 7.90
CA PHE A 64 6.95 -1.44 9.35
C PHE A 64 6.41 -2.79 9.82
N THR A 65 5.42 -3.36 9.12
CA THR A 65 4.87 -4.68 9.45
C THR A 65 5.88 -5.81 9.23
N GLN A 66 6.75 -5.69 8.23
CA GLN A 66 7.88 -6.62 8.04
C GLN A 66 8.84 -6.58 9.23
N PHE A 67 9.18 -5.40 9.73
CA PHE A 67 10.03 -5.25 10.91
C PHE A 67 9.40 -5.90 12.14
N LEU A 68 8.10 -5.72 12.36
CA LEU A 68 7.39 -6.36 13.46
C LEU A 68 7.40 -7.90 13.34
N GLY A 69 7.18 -8.43 12.13
CA GLY A 69 7.21 -9.88 11.90
C GLY A 69 8.59 -10.49 12.12
N LEU A 70 9.65 -9.85 11.61
CA LEU A 70 11.04 -10.26 11.85
C LEU A 70 11.40 -10.18 13.33
N TYR A 71 10.98 -9.12 14.02
CA TYR A 71 11.21 -8.97 15.45
C TYR A 71 10.51 -10.08 16.26
N GLY A 72 9.26 -10.42 15.92
CA GLY A 72 8.56 -11.54 16.54
C GLY A 72 9.25 -12.89 16.30
N ALA A 73 9.80 -13.11 15.10
CA ALA A 73 10.59 -14.31 14.80
C ALA A 73 11.87 -14.39 15.65
N LEU A 74 12.57 -13.28 15.86
CA LEU A 74 13.76 -13.22 16.73
C LEU A 74 13.39 -13.49 18.20
N GLN A 75 12.30 -12.92 18.71
CA GLN A 75 11.83 -13.21 20.07
C GLN A 75 11.47 -14.69 20.27
N ALA A 76 10.87 -15.32 19.26
CA ALA A 76 10.55 -16.75 19.34
C ALA A 76 11.81 -17.61 19.51
N ILE A 77 12.91 -17.26 18.83
CA ILE A 77 14.21 -17.94 18.99
C ILE A 77 14.75 -17.74 20.42
N GLU A 78 14.66 -16.52 20.94
CA GLU A 78 15.17 -16.19 22.28
C GLU A 78 14.45 -16.96 23.38
N ILE A 79 13.11 -17.05 23.31
CA ILE A 79 12.30 -17.67 24.35
C ILE A 79 12.27 -19.20 24.25
N TRP A 80 12.25 -19.75 23.03
CA TRP A 80 12.02 -21.19 22.80
C TRP A 80 13.34 -21.95 22.57
N GLY A 81 14.44 -21.25 22.35
CA GLY A 81 15.78 -21.81 22.13
C GLY A 81 15.91 -22.52 20.78
N GLN A 82 15.34 -23.73 20.68
CA GLN A 82 15.34 -24.53 19.46
C GLN A 82 13.98 -24.41 18.75
N VAL A 83 13.85 -23.43 17.86
CA VAL A 83 12.74 -23.36 16.91
C VAL A 83 13.13 -24.11 15.65
N GLU A 84 12.29 -25.05 15.22
CA GLU A 84 12.52 -25.76 13.96
C GLU A 84 12.59 -24.75 12.81
N SER A 85 13.66 -24.78 12.01
CA SER A 85 13.95 -23.75 10.99
C SER A 85 12.76 -23.51 10.06
N LYS A 86 11.97 -24.55 9.78
CA LYS A 86 10.76 -24.47 8.96
C LYS A 86 9.74 -23.45 9.51
N HIS A 87 9.47 -23.47 10.81
CA HIS A 87 8.54 -22.54 11.43
C HIS A 87 9.05 -21.10 11.40
N LEU A 88 10.37 -20.91 11.53
CA LEU A 88 10.99 -19.61 11.42
C LEU A 88 10.85 -19.04 10.00
N PHE A 89 11.16 -19.85 8.98
CA PHE A 89 11.02 -19.46 7.57
C PHE A 89 9.58 -19.18 7.18
N ASP A 90 8.62 -19.94 7.70
CA ASP A 90 7.20 -19.70 7.46
C ASP A 90 6.76 -18.35 8.06
N GLY A 91 7.14 -18.05 9.31
CA GLY A 91 6.80 -16.76 9.94
C GLY A 91 7.44 -15.56 9.24
N ILE A 92 8.71 -15.68 8.87
CA ILE A 92 9.42 -14.66 8.07
C ILE A 92 8.72 -14.49 6.71
N GLY A 93 8.41 -15.57 6.01
CA GLY A 93 7.72 -15.53 4.72
C GLY A 93 6.35 -14.86 4.79
N ILE A 94 5.58 -15.12 5.85
CA ILE A 94 4.26 -14.51 6.06
C ILE A 94 4.34 -13.00 6.27
N SER A 95 5.36 -12.50 6.98
CA SER A 95 5.54 -11.06 7.20
C SER A 95 5.79 -10.26 5.91
N PHE A 96 6.30 -10.91 4.85
CA PHE A 96 6.52 -10.26 3.55
C PHE A 96 5.23 -9.98 2.79
N ILE A 97 4.14 -10.66 3.12
CA ILE A 97 2.85 -10.48 2.44
C ILE A 97 2.33 -9.04 2.59
N PRO A 98 2.21 -8.46 3.80
CA PRO A 98 1.78 -7.06 3.95
C PRO A 98 2.77 -6.05 3.36
N MET A 99 4.09 -6.32 3.41
CA MET A 99 5.09 -5.50 2.71
C MET A 99 4.84 -5.47 1.20
N GLY A 100 4.66 -6.63 0.57
CA GLY A 100 4.35 -6.74 -0.85
C GLY A 100 3.04 -6.04 -1.21
N TYR A 101 2.03 -6.15 -0.36
CA TYR A 101 0.75 -5.47 -0.56
C TYR A 101 0.89 -3.94 -0.48
N GLY A 102 1.63 -3.42 0.50
CA GLY A 102 1.95 -1.99 0.60
C GLY A 102 2.72 -1.46 -0.61
N LEU A 103 3.65 -2.26 -1.16
CA LEU A 103 4.38 -1.93 -2.39
C LEU A 103 3.46 -1.84 -3.61
N ILE A 104 2.52 -2.77 -3.76
CA ILE A 104 1.54 -2.74 -4.86
C ILE A 104 0.67 -1.49 -4.79
N ILE A 105 0.22 -1.10 -3.59
CA ILE A 105 -0.57 0.12 -3.37
C ILE A 105 0.25 1.36 -3.76
N PHE A 106 1.51 1.43 -3.34
CA PHE A 106 2.41 2.52 -3.71
C PHE A 106 2.61 2.65 -5.22
N LEU A 107 2.92 1.54 -5.90
CA LEU A 107 3.10 1.53 -7.36
C LEU A 107 1.84 1.97 -8.09
N THR A 108 0.68 1.48 -7.65
CA THR A 108 -0.63 1.86 -8.21
C THR A 108 -0.87 3.37 -8.05
N SER A 109 -0.62 3.93 -6.86
CA SER A 109 -0.70 5.38 -6.61
C SER A 109 0.19 6.18 -7.55
N ARG A 110 1.44 5.74 -7.78
CA ARG A 110 2.38 6.41 -8.68
C ARG A 110 1.94 6.38 -10.14
N ILE A 111 1.41 5.25 -10.61
CA ILE A 111 0.88 5.10 -11.97
C ILE A 111 -0.30 6.05 -12.19
N ILE A 112 -1.23 6.14 -11.22
CA ILE A 112 -2.39 7.05 -11.29
C ILE A 112 -1.93 8.50 -11.42
N ILE A 113 -1.04 8.95 -10.53
CA ILE A 113 -0.54 10.34 -10.55
C ILE A 113 0.18 10.66 -11.85
N TYR A 114 1.01 9.74 -12.34
CA TYR A 114 1.70 9.91 -13.61
C TYR A 114 0.71 10.06 -14.78
N GLY A 115 -0.32 9.20 -14.85
CA GLY A 115 -1.36 9.27 -15.87
C GLY A 115 -2.15 10.58 -15.84
N VAL A 116 -2.56 11.03 -14.66
CA VAL A 116 -3.29 12.30 -14.49
C VAL A 116 -2.40 13.50 -14.85
N THR A 117 -1.16 13.52 -14.38
CA THR A 117 -0.21 14.61 -14.68
C THR A 117 0.10 14.72 -16.17
N LYS A 118 0.24 13.57 -16.87
CA LYS A 118 0.45 13.55 -18.33
C LYS A 118 -0.74 14.13 -19.08
N ARG A 119 -1.99 13.81 -18.69
CA ARG A 119 -3.19 14.37 -19.32
C ARG A 119 -3.29 15.89 -19.12
N ILE A 120 -2.98 16.39 -17.92
CA ILE A 120 -3.01 17.83 -17.63
C ILE A 120 -2.03 18.61 -18.52
N ARG A 121 -0.81 18.08 -18.72
CA ARG A 121 0.21 18.74 -19.58
C ARG A 121 -0.14 18.73 -21.07
N LEU A 122 -0.96 17.81 -21.55
CA LEU A 122 -1.36 17.74 -22.96
C LEU A 122 -2.51 18.70 -23.31
N GLN A 123 -3.20 19.27 -22.32
CA GLN A 123 -4.34 20.17 -22.50
C GLN A 123 -4.01 21.66 -22.31
N GLY A 124 -2.79 22.00 -21.92
CA GLY A 124 -2.31 23.38 -21.75
C GLY A 124 -1.19 23.69 -22.73
#